data_AF-A0A5E4LVC8-F1
#
_entry.id   AF-A0A5E4LVC8-F1
#
_cell.length_a   1.000
_cell.length_b   1.000
_cell.length_c   1.000
_cell.angle_alpha   90.00
_cell.angle_beta   90.00
_cell.angle_gamma   90.00
#
_symmetry.space_group_name_H-M   'P 1'
#
loop_
_entity.id
_entity.type
_entity.pdbx_description
1 polymer ?
#
loop_
_entity_poly.entity_id
_entity_poly.type
_entity_poly.pdbx_seq_one_letter_code
_entity_poly.pdbx_strand_id
1 'polypeptide(L)'
;MNIYLAAQHMDTINMQMQGYLHNSNYRDLVTNLVLQIRQASPNTQLFVQVSISPARGTVQDNVNAINILKTLPIDGILVFYNNSQTSDLQQLFTLLDR
;
A
#
# COMPACT_ATOMS: atom_id res chain seq x y z
N MET A 1 12.54 -20.36 19.58
CA MET A 1 11.14 -20.47 19.12
C MET A 1 11.18 -20.51 17.60
N ASN A 2 11.01 -21.70 17.03
CA ASN A 2 11.16 -21.95 15.59
C ASN A 2 9.91 -21.46 14.86
N ILE A 3 10.04 -20.41 14.03
CA ILE A 3 9.02 -20.06 13.06
C ILE A 3 9.36 -20.85 11.80
N TYR A 4 8.60 -21.91 11.56
CA TYR A 4 8.62 -22.66 10.30
C TYR A 4 8.24 -21.70 9.17
N LEU A 5 9.25 -21.15 8.52
CA LEU A 5 9.13 -20.47 7.25
C LEU A 5 8.79 -21.54 6.21
N ALA A 6 7.52 -21.91 6.13
CA ALA A 6 6.99 -22.58 4.95
C ALA A 6 7.07 -21.56 3.81
N ALA A 7 8.25 -21.48 3.21
CA ALA A 7 8.43 -21.02 1.85
C ALA A 7 7.65 -22.01 0.97
N GLN A 8 6.33 -21.85 0.94
CA GLN A 8 5.56 -22.33 -0.18
C GLN A 8 6.19 -21.66 -1.40
N HIS A 9 6.60 -22.47 -2.36
CA HIS A 9 6.91 -22.05 -3.72
C HIS A 9 5.71 -21.26 -4.26
N MET A 10 5.69 -19.97 -3.98
CA MET A 10 4.91 -18.98 -4.67
C MET A 10 5.98 -18.08 -5.28
N ASP A 11 6.13 -18.13 -6.60
CA ASP A 11 7.04 -17.27 -7.36
C ASP A 11 6.74 -15.76 -7.19
N THR A 12 5.85 -15.40 -6.27
CA THR A 12 5.49 -14.03 -5.90
C THR A 12 4.87 -14.05 -4.49
N ILE A 13 5.57 -13.52 -3.48
CA ILE A 13 4.93 -13.22 -2.19
C ILE A 13 4.18 -11.91 -2.35
N ASN A 14 2.87 -11.97 -2.57
CA ASN A 14 2.00 -10.78 -2.56
C ASN A 14 1.68 -10.38 -1.12
N MET A 15 2.43 -9.45 -0.55
CA MET A 15 2.07 -8.85 0.75
C MET A 15 1.13 -7.68 0.56
N GLN A 16 -0.08 -7.78 1.10
CA GLN A 16 -1.07 -6.71 1.09
C GLN A 16 -0.91 -5.86 2.36
N MET A 17 -0.32 -4.67 2.24
CA MET A 17 -0.30 -3.68 3.32
C MET A 17 -1.47 -2.72 3.13
N GLN A 18 -2.33 -2.58 4.14
CA GLN A 18 -3.42 -1.60 4.16
C GLN A 18 -3.06 -0.47 5.13
N GLY A 19 -2.87 0.74 4.60
CA GLY A 19 -2.55 1.93 5.39
C GLY A 19 -3.78 2.78 5.69
N TYR A 20 -3.96 3.16 6.95
CA TYR A 20 -4.92 4.19 7.36
C TYR A 20 -4.15 5.50 7.60
N LEU A 21 -4.56 6.58 6.94
CA LEU A 21 -3.75 7.81 6.90
C LEU A 21 -3.77 8.66 8.17
N HIS A 22 -4.45 8.24 9.23
CA HIS A 22 -4.49 9.00 10.48
C HIS A 22 -3.21 8.83 11.32
N ASN A 23 -2.22 8.07 10.85
CA ASN A 23 -0.96 7.89 11.55
C ASN A 23 0.10 8.88 11.02
N SER A 24 0.53 9.81 11.89
CA SER A 24 1.58 10.80 11.57
C SER A 24 2.90 10.17 11.13
N ASN A 25 3.15 8.92 11.54
CA ASN A 25 4.40 8.20 11.27
C ASN A 25 4.21 7.14 10.17
N TYR A 26 3.12 7.21 9.39
CA TYR A 26 2.79 6.23 8.36
C TYR A 26 3.96 6.00 7.38
N ARG A 27 4.60 7.09 6.94
CA ARG A 27 5.76 7.03 6.04
C ARG A 27 6.88 6.17 6.62
N ASP A 28 7.28 6.44 7.86
CA ASP A 28 8.40 5.75 8.49
C ASP A 28 8.08 4.28 8.73
N LEU A 29 6.83 3.98 9.14
CA LEU A 29 6.36 2.62 9.33
C LEU A 29 6.44 1.80 8.02
N VAL A 30 5.91 2.33 6.92
CA VAL A 30 5.94 1.62 5.64
C VAL A 30 7.36 1.53 5.11
N THR A 31 8.16 2.59 5.23
CA THR A 31 9.58 2.59 4.81
C THR A 31 10.36 1.49 5.53
N ASN A 32 10.25 1.42 6.86
CA ASN A 32 10.95 0.42 7.66
C ASN A 32 10.51 -1.00 7.29
N LEU A 33 9.21 -1.22 7.06
CA LEU A 33 8.70 -2.52 6.67
C LEU A 33 9.20 -2.94 5.28
N VAL A 34 9.14 -2.03 4.30
CA VAL A 34 9.67 -2.28 2.95
C VAL A 34 11.16 -2.60 2.98
N LEU A 35 11.95 -1.85 3.75
CA LEU A 35 13.39 -2.10 3.90
C LEU A 35 13.68 -3.46 4.55
N GLN A 36 12.96 -3.83 5.62
CA GLN A 36 13.10 -5.13 6.26
C GLN A 36 12.81 -6.28 5.29
N ILE A 37 11.75 -6.15 4.50
CA ILE A 37 11.37 -7.17 3.52
C ILE A 37 12.44 -7.30 2.43
N ARG A 38 12.91 -6.19 1.86
CA ARG A 38 13.95 -6.20 0.82
C ARG A 38 15.27 -6.78 1.33
N GLN A 39 15.63 -6.52 2.58
CA GLN A 39 16.81 -7.12 3.21
C GLN A 39 16.66 -8.65 3.36
N ALA A 40 15.49 -9.12 3.75
CA ALA A 40 15.23 -10.56 3.93
C ALA A 40 15.03 -11.30 2.61
N SER A 41 14.45 -10.65 1.60
CA SER A 41 14.14 -11.23 0.29
C SER A 41 14.19 -10.16 -0.81
N PRO A 42 15.38 -9.88 -1.38
CA PRO A 42 15.59 -8.79 -2.34
C PRO A 42 14.68 -8.83 -3.57
N ASN A 43 14.35 -10.04 -4.04
CA ASN A 43 13.58 -10.27 -5.26
C ASN A 43 12.06 -10.32 -5.03
N THR A 44 11.58 -10.12 -3.79
CA THR A 44 10.14 -10.12 -3.52
C THR A 44 9.48 -8.90 -4.16
N GLN A 45 8.42 -9.11 -4.94
CA GLN A 45 7.58 -8.03 -5.42
C GLN A 45 6.68 -7.50 -4.30
N LEU A 46 6.65 -6.19 -4.11
CA LEU A 46 5.93 -5.51 -3.04
C LEU A 46 4.84 -4.62 -3.63
N PHE A 47 3.60 -4.99 -3.36
CA PHE A 47 2.43 -4.21 -3.73
C PHE A 47 1.78 -3.63 -2.48
N VAL A 48 1.38 -2.38 -2.51
CA VAL A 48 0.66 -1.75 -1.39
C VAL A 48 -0.78 -1.51 -1.79
N GLN A 49 -1.73 -1.92 -0.95
CA GLN A 49 -3.14 -1.68 -1.23
C GLN A 49 -3.63 -0.45 -0.46
N VAL A 50 -4.24 0.47 -1.19
CA VAL A 50 -4.93 1.64 -0.65
C VAL A 50 -6.42 1.43 -0.86
N SER A 51 -7.21 1.50 0.22
CA SER A 51 -8.65 1.28 0.17
C SER A 51 -9.39 2.60 0.32
N ILE A 52 -10.25 2.94 -0.65
CA ILE A 52 -11.11 4.11 -0.54
C ILE A 52 -12.32 3.73 0.30
N SER A 53 -12.47 4.33 1.48
CA SER A 53 -13.65 4.10 2.33
C SER A 53 -13.95 5.36 3.13
N PRO A 54 -15.17 5.94 3.05
CA PRO A 54 -15.54 7.15 3.77
C PRO A 54 -15.35 7.04 5.29
N ALA A 55 -15.52 5.84 5.85
CA ALA A 55 -15.32 5.57 7.28
C ALA A 55 -13.84 5.49 7.72
N ARG A 56 -12.90 5.49 6.77
CA ARG A 56 -11.47 5.17 7.00
C ARG A 56 -10.52 6.28 6.51
N GLY A 57 -11.03 7.26 5.77
CA GLY A 57 -10.29 8.42 5.28
C GLY A 57 -11.01 9.11 4.11
N THR A 58 -10.55 10.30 3.76
CA THR A 58 -11.02 11.07 2.61
C THR A 58 -10.30 10.67 1.32
N VAL A 59 -10.80 11.10 0.16
CA VAL A 59 -10.07 10.96 -1.12
C VAL A 59 -8.68 11.62 -1.04
N GLN A 60 -8.58 12.80 -0.44
CA GLN A 60 -7.31 13.50 -0.28
C GLN A 60 -6.33 12.73 0.60
N ASP A 61 -6.83 12.06 1.64
CA ASP A 61 -5.98 11.21 2.48
C ASP A 61 -5.36 10.09 1.63
N ASN A 62 -6.17 9.43 0.80
CA ASN A 62 -5.69 8.38 -0.09
C ASN A 62 -4.66 8.90 -1.12
N VAL A 63 -4.87 10.09 -1.69
CA VAL A 63 -3.89 10.76 -2.58
C VAL A 63 -2.56 10.98 -1.84
N ASN A 64 -2.61 11.48 -0.61
CA ASN A 64 -1.41 11.72 0.19
C ASN A 64 -0.67 10.41 0.49
N ALA A 65 -1.39 9.33 0.82
CA ALA A 65 -0.81 7.99 0.99
C ALA A 65 -0.07 7.55 -0.27
N ILE A 66 -0.76 7.61 -1.42
CA ILE A 66 -0.22 7.17 -2.70
C ILE A 66 1.04 7.98 -3.05
N ASN A 67 1.04 9.28 -2.82
CA ASN A 67 2.20 10.13 -3.08
C ASN A 67 3.40 9.78 -2.19
N ILE A 68 3.19 9.41 -0.92
CA ILE A 68 4.25 8.86 -0.06
C ILE A 68 4.75 7.53 -0.62
N LEU A 69 3.84 6.61 -0.94
CA LEU A 69 4.15 5.26 -1.41
C LEU A 69 4.93 5.26 -2.73
N LYS A 70 4.64 6.19 -3.65
CA LYS A 70 5.38 6.40 -4.90
C LYS A 70 6.87 6.71 -4.68
N THR A 71 7.27 7.18 -3.49
CA THR A 71 8.68 7.46 -3.16
C THR A 71 9.42 6.27 -2.56
N LEU A 72 8.75 5.15 -2.31
CA LEU A 72 9.31 3.96 -1.68
C LEU A 72 9.66 2.89 -2.73
N PRO A 73 10.60 1.96 -2.43
CA PRO A 73 10.99 0.90 -3.37
C PRO A 73 9.97 -0.25 -3.40
N ILE A 74 8.73 0.08 -3.72
CA ILE A 74 7.61 -0.84 -3.95
C ILE A 74 7.37 -1.00 -5.45
N ASP A 75 6.81 -2.14 -5.86
CA ASP A 75 6.60 -2.49 -7.27
C ASP A 75 5.24 -2.03 -7.80
N GLY A 76 4.29 -1.73 -6.91
CA GLY A 76 3.02 -1.18 -7.33
C GLY A 76 2.08 -0.78 -6.19
N ILE A 77 1.04 -0.06 -6.58
CA ILE A 77 -0.04 0.35 -5.68
C ILE A 77 -1.35 -0.17 -6.27
N LEU A 78 -2.13 -0.86 -5.45
CA LEU A 78 -3.46 -1.35 -5.81
C LEU A 78 -4.50 -0.48 -5.12
N VAL A 79 -5.48 0.01 -5.87
CA VAL A 79 -6.59 0.78 -5.30
C VAL A 79 -7.80 -0.14 -5.17
N PHE A 80 -8.25 -0.36 -3.93
CA PHE A 80 -9.45 -1.13 -3.63
C PHE A 80 -10.63 -0.20 -3.34
N TYR A 81 -11.78 -0.53 -3.92
CA TYR A 81 -12.99 0.29 -3.84
C TYR A 81 -14.24 -0.58 -3.88
N ASN A 82 -15.35 -0.02 -3.40
CA ASN A 82 -16.69 -0.53 -3.63
C ASN A 82 -17.27 0.10 -4.92
N ASN A 83 -18.01 -0.69 -5.70
CA ASN A 83 -18.64 -0.25 -6.95
C ASN A 83 -19.52 1.01 -6.79
N SER A 84 -20.06 1.28 -5.60
CA SER A 84 -20.84 2.50 -5.33
C SER A 84 -20.01 3.79 -5.27
N GLN A 85 -18.67 3.71 -5.23
CA GLN A 85 -17.76 4.85 -4.99
C GLN A 85 -17.24 5.49 -6.28
N THR A 86 -18.07 5.54 -7.33
CA THR A 86 -17.65 6.03 -8.66
C THR A 86 -17.16 7.49 -8.62
N SER A 87 -17.80 8.36 -7.83
CA SER A 87 -17.39 9.77 -7.68
C SER A 87 -16.04 9.93 -6.98
N ASP A 88 -15.81 9.14 -5.93
CA ASP A 88 -14.56 9.19 -5.15
C ASP A 88 -13.37 8.72 -6.00
N LEU A 89 -13.59 7.70 -6.85
CA LEU A 89 -12.60 7.21 -7.80
C LEU A 89 -12.27 8.25 -8.86
N GLN A 90 -13.28 8.89 -9.45
CA GLN A 90 -13.05 9.95 -10.43
C GLN A 90 -12.23 11.10 -9.81
N GLN A 91 -12.58 11.51 -8.59
CA GLN A 91 -11.82 12.53 -7.87
C GLN A 91 -10.40 12.06 -7.56
N LEU A 92 -10.21 10.82 -7.10
CA LEU A 92 -8.90 10.24 -6.80
C LEU A 92 -7.98 10.30 -8.03
N PHE A 93 -8.43 9.76 -9.17
CA PHE A 93 -7.60 9.71 -10.38
C PHE A 93 -7.32 11.11 -10.94
N THR A 94 -8.30 12.02 -10.90
CA THR A 94 -8.08 13.43 -11.28
C THR A 94 -7.00 14.11 -10.44
N LEU A 95 -6.88 13.77 -9.16
CA LEU A 95 -5.86 14.31 -8.26
C LEU A 95 -4.49 13.64 -8.43
N LEU A 96 -4.45 12.40 -8.93
CA LEU A 96 -3.21 11.65 -9.17
C LEU A 96 -2.56 11.97 -10.53
N ASP A 97 -3.34 12.43 -11.51
CA ASP A 97 -2.89 12.80 -12.86
C ASP A 97 -2.29 14.22 -12.95
N ARG A 98 -2.20 14.94 -11.83
CA ARG A 98 -1.60 16.28 -11.73
C ARG A 98 -0.17 16.22 -11.20
#